data_AF-A0A3B9MZC3-F1
#
_entry.id   AF-A0A3B9MZC3-F1
#
_cell.length_a   1.000
_cell.length_b   1.000
_cell.length_c   1.000
_cell.angle_alpha   90.00
_cell.angle_beta   90.00
_cell.angle_gamma   90.00
#
_symmetry.space_group_name_H-M   'P 1'
#
loop_
_entity.id
_entity.type
_entity.pdbx_description
1 polymer ?
#
loop_
_entity_poly.entity_id
_entity_poly.type
_entity_poly.pdbx_seq_one_letter_code
_entity_poly.pdbx_strand_id
1 'polypeptide(L)'
;MKISGFTMGKNVDKLYYPIKPAIMSILPIVDEFIVALGKGDDDDKTRDEIVSIGSDKIKIIDTVWDLEKYPNGMENAHQTDIAKNHCTGDWLFYLQADEVIHEKFLPIIKKRCEELLNDKDVEGLLFNYKHFWGDYDHYHFSHRWYKHEIRIVRNDPEIHSWESAQSFRRIPNFDGIHYRQQEGTFKLKVAKVDADVYHYGWVRPPSLMKKKMKALDTIHKGVEGAQKKEEIYRNFEYGPLNKIQKFNETHPEVMKEWIAKFNWKDELQYSGKFTGTRKKLAHEIFKYRFLTWIENNLLGGRNLGGFKNHILLKK
;
A
#
# COMPACT_ATOMS: atom_id res chain seq x y z
N MET A 1 -18.32 4.43 18.72
CA MET A 1 -17.09 4.00 18.02
C MET A 1 -16.71 5.08 17.04
N LYS A 2 -15.44 5.49 17.04
CA LYS A 2 -14.87 6.43 16.08
C LYS A 2 -13.79 5.74 15.23
N ILE A 3 -13.75 6.00 13.93
CA ILE A 3 -12.70 5.52 13.02
C ILE A 3 -11.98 6.73 12.41
N SER A 4 -10.66 6.82 12.55
CA SER A 4 -9.86 7.83 11.83
C SER A 4 -9.19 7.18 10.63
N GLY A 5 -9.40 7.73 9.44
CA GLY A 5 -8.60 7.40 8.25
C GLY A 5 -7.27 8.15 8.29
N PHE A 6 -6.20 7.58 7.74
CA PHE A 6 -4.97 8.33 7.57
C PHE A 6 -4.08 7.83 6.44
N THR A 7 -3.25 8.73 5.92
CA THR A 7 -2.25 8.44 4.88
C THR A 7 -1.08 9.42 4.97
N MET A 8 -0.08 9.19 4.12
CA MET A 8 1.03 10.09 3.90
C MET A 8 1.28 10.26 2.39
N GLY A 9 1.94 11.35 2.01
CA GLY A 9 2.27 11.59 0.61
C GLY A 9 3.34 12.66 0.40
N LYS A 10 4.03 12.58 -0.73
CA LYS A 10 4.91 13.60 -1.30
C LYS A 10 5.01 13.36 -2.81
N ASN A 11 4.84 14.39 -3.65
CA ASN A 11 4.92 14.28 -5.13
C ASN A 11 4.03 13.16 -5.69
N VAL A 12 2.87 12.96 -5.09
CA VAL A 12 2.01 11.80 -5.36
C VAL A 12 1.41 11.87 -6.76
N ASP A 13 0.96 13.06 -7.17
CA ASP A 13 0.47 13.34 -8.53
C ASP A 13 1.53 13.01 -9.59
N LYS A 14 2.78 13.45 -9.40
CA LYS A 14 3.92 13.25 -10.30
C LYS A 14 4.29 11.78 -10.41
N LEU A 15 4.03 11.02 -9.36
CA LEU A 15 4.31 9.59 -9.26
C LEU A 15 3.12 8.71 -9.66
N TYR A 16 2.04 9.28 -10.21
CA TYR A 16 0.88 8.52 -10.70
C TYR A 16 0.25 7.65 -9.61
N TYR A 17 0.08 8.21 -8.42
CA TYR A 17 -0.60 7.54 -7.31
C TYR A 17 -2.03 8.08 -7.17
N PRO A 18 -3.06 7.21 -7.12
CA PRO A 18 -4.46 7.63 -7.01
C PRO A 18 -4.85 8.03 -5.57
N ILE A 19 -4.20 9.06 -5.01
CA ILE A 19 -4.45 9.47 -3.62
C ILE A 19 -5.87 9.97 -3.38
N LYS A 20 -6.43 10.71 -4.34
CA LYS A 20 -7.82 11.18 -4.23
C LYS A 20 -8.79 10.01 -4.13
N PRO A 21 -8.77 9.01 -5.04
CA PRO A 21 -9.53 7.77 -4.87
C PRO A 21 -9.21 7.01 -3.58
N ALA A 22 -7.94 6.92 -3.17
CA ALA A 22 -7.54 6.23 -1.93
C ALA A 22 -8.26 6.83 -0.71
N ILE A 23 -8.20 8.16 -0.56
CA ILE A 23 -8.88 8.90 0.52
C ILE A 23 -10.40 8.71 0.39
N MET A 24 -10.96 9.01 -0.78
CA MET A 24 -12.42 8.96 -1.01
C MET A 24 -13.02 7.57 -0.76
N SER A 25 -12.24 6.50 -0.96
CA SER A 25 -12.71 5.13 -0.80
C SER A 25 -13.14 4.77 0.63
N ILE A 26 -12.56 5.41 1.66
CA ILE A 26 -12.91 5.14 3.06
C ILE A 26 -13.56 6.33 3.78
N LEU A 27 -13.60 7.52 3.15
CA LEU A 27 -14.31 8.70 3.69
C LEU A 27 -15.75 8.42 4.20
N PRO A 28 -16.54 7.53 3.58
CA PRO A 28 -17.90 7.24 4.07
C PRO A 28 -17.97 6.60 5.46
N ILE A 29 -16.91 5.92 5.92
CA ILE A 29 -16.92 5.18 7.19
C ILE A 29 -15.99 5.73 8.26
N VAL A 30 -15.19 6.74 7.94
CA VAL A 30 -14.33 7.43 8.90
C VAL A 30 -14.97 8.73 9.39
N ASP A 31 -14.63 9.12 10.61
CA ASP A 31 -15.09 10.36 11.25
C ASP A 31 -14.13 11.53 10.99
N GLU A 32 -12.87 11.23 10.70
CA GLU A 32 -11.86 12.18 10.22
C GLU A 32 -10.85 11.46 9.32
N PHE A 33 -10.11 12.22 8.53
CA PHE A 33 -9.05 11.70 7.68
C PHE A 33 -7.80 12.57 7.78
N ILE A 34 -6.69 12.02 8.26
CA ILE A 34 -5.43 12.75 8.42
C ILE A 34 -4.46 12.46 7.27
N VAL A 35 -3.88 13.50 6.69
CA VAL A 35 -2.84 13.38 5.66
C VAL A 35 -1.56 14.04 6.15
N ALA A 36 -0.48 13.28 6.33
CA ALA A 36 0.85 13.87 6.44
C ALA A 36 1.39 14.14 5.02
N LEU A 37 1.41 15.42 4.62
CA LEU A 37 1.82 15.84 3.29
C LEU A 37 3.20 16.49 3.36
N GLY A 38 4.19 15.78 2.84
CA GLY A 38 5.55 16.28 2.74
C GLY A 38 5.67 17.39 1.70
N LYS A 39 6.54 18.37 1.96
CA LYS A 39 6.92 19.40 0.99
C LYS A 39 7.35 18.76 -0.33
N GLY A 40 6.52 18.92 -1.34
CA GLY A 40 6.73 18.46 -2.71
C GLY A 40 7.59 19.41 -3.55
N ASP A 41 7.68 19.10 -4.84
CA ASP A 41 8.28 19.94 -5.86
C ASP A 41 7.36 21.14 -6.17
N ASP A 42 7.88 22.22 -6.76
CA ASP A 42 7.08 23.45 -7.01
C ASP A 42 5.89 23.24 -7.97
N ASP A 43 5.95 22.20 -8.82
CA ASP A 43 4.90 21.81 -9.77
C ASP A 43 4.04 20.62 -9.28
N ASP A 44 4.20 20.17 -8.03
CA ASP A 44 3.41 19.12 -7.38
C ASP A 44 1.97 19.61 -7.11
N LYS A 45 0.97 18.92 -7.67
CA LYS A 45 -0.47 19.23 -7.48
C LYS A 45 -1.16 18.35 -6.44
N THR A 46 -0.42 17.54 -5.68
CA THR A 46 -0.97 16.60 -4.69
C THR A 46 -1.90 17.29 -3.69
N ARG A 47 -1.50 18.47 -3.17
CA ARG A 47 -2.33 19.24 -2.23
C ARG A 47 -3.67 19.62 -2.85
N ASP A 48 -3.65 20.15 -4.07
CA ASP A 48 -4.85 20.60 -4.78
C ASP A 48 -5.80 19.43 -5.04
N GLU A 49 -5.27 18.26 -5.41
CA GLU A 49 -6.06 17.04 -5.58
C GLU A 49 -6.80 16.66 -4.29
N ILE A 50 -6.12 16.70 -3.14
CA ILE A 50 -6.71 16.38 -1.83
C ILE A 50 -7.75 17.43 -1.42
N VAL A 51 -7.42 18.72 -1.55
CA VAL A 51 -8.34 19.82 -1.22
C VAL A 51 -9.59 19.77 -2.10
N SER A 52 -9.46 19.38 -3.37
CA SER A 52 -10.59 19.23 -4.31
C SER A 52 -11.63 18.18 -3.91
N ILE A 53 -11.33 17.33 -2.91
CA ILE A 53 -12.32 16.41 -2.35
C ILE A 53 -13.41 17.18 -1.60
N GLY A 54 -13.09 18.34 -1.02
CA GLY A 54 -14.07 19.23 -0.39
C GLY A 54 -14.73 18.69 0.87
N SER A 55 -14.12 17.70 1.56
CA SER A 55 -14.63 17.18 2.82
C SER A 55 -13.99 17.85 4.03
N ASP A 56 -14.83 18.31 4.96
CA ASP A 56 -14.48 18.82 6.29
C ASP A 56 -13.78 17.79 7.20
N LYS A 57 -13.93 16.50 6.90
CA LYS A 57 -13.23 15.42 7.60
C LYS A 57 -11.73 15.42 7.37
N ILE A 58 -11.26 15.98 6.25
CA ILE A 58 -9.85 15.89 5.85
C ILE A 58 -9.03 16.98 6.55
N LYS A 59 -7.94 16.57 7.20
CA LYS A 59 -6.95 17.45 7.82
C LYS A 59 -5.58 17.15 7.22
N ILE A 60 -4.92 18.18 6.69
CA ILE A 60 -3.57 18.08 6.12
C ILE A 60 -2.57 18.60 7.14
N ILE A 61 -1.56 17.79 7.44
CA ILE A 61 -0.40 18.15 8.26
C ILE A 61 0.78 18.33 7.32
N ASP A 62 1.29 19.55 7.21
CA ASP A 62 2.49 19.86 6.43
C ASP A 62 3.74 19.31 7.10
N THR A 63 4.57 18.60 6.33
CA THR A 63 5.81 18.02 6.84
C THR A 63 6.99 18.30 5.89
N VAL A 64 8.21 18.09 6.39
CA VAL A 64 9.43 18.09 5.57
C VAL A 64 10.11 16.75 5.79
N TRP A 65 10.46 16.09 4.69
CA TRP A 65 11.08 14.77 4.75
C TRP A 65 12.57 14.87 5.05
N ASP A 66 13.05 14.07 6.00
CA ASP A 66 14.46 14.01 6.41
C ASP A 66 15.05 12.64 6.09
N LEU A 67 15.58 12.49 4.88
CA LEU A 67 16.14 11.22 4.39
C LEU A 67 17.49 10.86 5.04
N GLU A 68 18.18 11.82 5.66
CA GLU A 68 19.43 11.56 6.38
C GLU A 68 19.15 10.97 7.75
N LYS A 69 18.18 11.52 8.48
CA LYS A 69 17.72 10.98 9.76
C LYS A 69 16.94 9.68 9.60
N TYR A 70 16.16 9.53 8.52
CA TYR A 70 15.31 8.37 8.27
C TYR A 70 15.64 7.62 6.96
N PRO A 71 16.84 7.04 6.84
CA PRO A 71 17.28 6.34 5.64
C PRO A 71 16.53 5.01 5.42
N ASN A 72 16.81 4.33 4.30
CA ASN A 72 16.29 2.98 4.01
C ASN A 72 14.75 2.89 3.99
N GLY A 73 14.08 3.96 3.57
CA GLY A 73 12.63 4.05 3.54
C GLY A 73 11.95 4.25 4.90
N MET A 74 12.71 4.44 5.98
CA MET A 74 12.13 4.76 7.29
C MET A 74 11.35 6.05 7.28
N GLU A 75 11.68 6.99 6.39
CA GLU A 75 10.92 8.23 6.27
C GLU A 75 9.44 7.96 5.93
N ASN A 76 9.15 6.89 5.19
CA ASN A 76 7.76 6.54 4.95
C ASN A 76 7.03 6.13 6.25
N ALA A 77 7.71 5.35 7.10
CA ALA A 77 7.16 4.93 8.39
C ALA A 77 7.00 6.12 9.35
N HIS A 78 7.99 7.00 9.37
CA HIS A 78 7.96 8.25 10.14
C HIS A 78 6.76 9.14 9.75
N GLN A 79 6.55 9.39 8.46
CA GLN A 79 5.41 10.18 7.98
C GLN A 79 4.06 9.51 8.28
N THR A 80 4.02 8.18 8.22
CA THR A 80 2.83 7.40 8.61
C THR A 80 2.52 7.59 10.10
N ASP A 81 3.53 7.57 10.96
CA ASP A 81 3.37 7.81 12.40
C ASP A 81 2.98 9.27 12.71
N ILE A 82 3.51 10.26 11.99
CA ILE A 82 3.09 11.65 12.12
C ILE A 82 1.57 11.76 11.87
N ALA A 83 1.07 11.19 10.77
CA ALA A 83 -0.36 11.19 10.48
C ALA A 83 -1.17 10.42 11.54
N LYS A 84 -0.69 9.22 11.92
CA LYS A 84 -1.31 8.38 12.96
C LYS A 84 -1.49 9.14 14.28
N ASN A 85 -0.47 9.88 14.72
CA ASN A 85 -0.48 10.57 16.01
C ASN A 85 -1.46 11.74 16.09
N HIS A 86 -1.97 12.22 14.95
CA HIS A 86 -3.02 13.23 14.90
C HIS A 86 -4.44 12.61 14.86
N CYS A 87 -4.56 11.28 14.75
CA CYS A 87 -5.84 10.60 14.77
C CYS A 87 -6.41 10.48 16.19
N THR A 88 -7.73 10.56 16.29
CA THR A 88 -8.47 10.53 17.58
C THR A 88 -9.48 9.39 17.68
N GLY A 89 -9.60 8.56 16.64
CA GLY A 89 -10.52 7.42 16.61
C GLY A 89 -10.12 6.28 17.55
N ASP A 90 -11.05 5.35 17.80
CA ASP A 90 -10.77 4.08 18.49
C ASP A 90 -9.96 3.14 17.57
N TRP A 91 -10.29 3.18 16.28
CA TRP A 91 -9.65 2.45 15.20
C TRP A 91 -9.01 3.42 14.21
N LEU A 92 -7.82 3.08 13.73
CA LEU A 92 -7.06 3.88 12.78
C LEU A 92 -6.94 3.10 11.47
N PHE A 93 -7.56 3.61 10.40
CA PHE A 93 -7.57 3.00 9.07
C PHE A 93 -6.52 3.65 8.17
N TYR A 94 -5.39 2.98 8.02
CA TYR A 94 -4.30 3.38 7.14
C TYR A 94 -4.55 2.90 5.71
N LEU A 95 -4.31 3.76 4.72
CA LEU A 95 -4.15 3.38 3.32
C LEU A 95 -2.93 4.07 2.73
N GLN A 96 -2.17 3.35 1.88
CA GLN A 96 -1.16 3.97 1.02
C GLN A 96 -1.84 4.71 -0.15
N ALA A 97 -1.12 5.64 -0.79
CA ALA A 97 -1.67 6.47 -1.86
C ALA A 97 -2.12 5.69 -3.13
N ASP A 98 -1.77 4.41 -3.25
CA ASP A 98 -2.19 3.47 -4.30
C ASP A 98 -3.11 2.36 -3.81
N GLU A 99 -3.63 2.46 -2.58
CA GLU A 99 -4.55 1.48 -2.00
C GLU A 99 -5.96 2.05 -1.91
N VAL A 100 -6.93 1.29 -2.44
CA VAL A 100 -8.32 1.72 -2.52
C VAL A 100 -9.20 0.59 -2.01
N ILE A 101 -10.24 0.94 -1.25
CA ILE A 101 -11.26 0.01 -0.76
C ILE A 101 -12.48 0.06 -1.67
N HIS A 102 -12.96 -1.09 -2.12
CA HIS A 102 -14.24 -1.13 -2.83
C HIS A 102 -15.39 -0.86 -1.86
N GLU A 103 -16.31 0.03 -2.24
CA GLU A 103 -17.49 0.43 -1.47
C GLU A 103 -18.31 -0.74 -0.92
N LYS A 104 -18.31 -1.89 -1.59
CA LYS A 104 -18.97 -3.12 -1.14
C LYS A 104 -18.44 -3.64 0.21
N PHE A 105 -17.19 -3.32 0.55
CA PHE A 105 -16.55 -3.77 1.79
C PHE A 105 -16.78 -2.80 2.96
N LEU A 106 -17.23 -1.56 2.70
CA LEU A 106 -17.36 -0.55 3.75
C LEU A 106 -18.30 -0.96 4.90
N PRO A 107 -19.50 -1.54 4.64
CA PRO A 107 -20.35 -2.04 5.72
C PRO A 107 -19.71 -3.19 6.50
N ILE A 108 -18.96 -4.07 5.83
CA ILE A 108 -18.30 -5.24 6.42
C ILE A 108 -17.19 -4.78 7.37
N ILE A 109 -16.36 -3.84 6.92
CA ILE A 109 -15.27 -3.27 7.71
C ILE A 109 -15.82 -2.55 8.95
N LYS A 110 -16.82 -1.68 8.76
CA LYS A 110 -17.42 -0.93 9.86
C LYS A 110 -18.02 -1.87 10.91
N LYS A 111 -18.79 -2.87 10.49
CA LYS A 111 -19.35 -3.89 11.38
C LYS A 111 -18.25 -4.64 12.14
N ARG A 112 -17.15 -5.00 11.47
CA ARG A 112 -16.04 -5.72 12.10
C ARG A 112 -15.35 -4.89 13.17
N CYS A 113 -15.19 -3.58 12.95
CA CYS A 113 -14.68 -2.65 13.95
C CYS A 113 -15.61 -2.55 15.17
N GLU A 114 -16.94 -2.56 14.97
CA GLU A 114 -17.95 -2.50 16.04
C GLU A 114 -17.94 -3.79 16.88
N GLU A 115 -17.97 -4.95 16.23
CA GLU A 115 -17.90 -6.27 16.89
C GLU A 115 -16.69 -6.40 17.81
N LEU A 116 -15.55 -5.87 17.40
CA LEU A 116 -14.27 -6.03 18.10
C LEU A 116 -13.90 -4.83 18.96
N LEU A 117 -14.73 -3.79 19.05
CA LEU A 117 -14.39 -2.55 19.76
C LEU A 117 -13.93 -2.79 21.20
N ASN A 118 -14.64 -3.68 21.91
CA ASN A 118 -14.43 -3.98 23.32
C ASN A 118 -13.45 -5.15 23.56
N ASP A 119 -13.09 -5.92 22.52
CA ASP A 119 -12.14 -7.03 22.64
C ASP A 119 -10.70 -6.54 22.54
N LYS A 120 -10.14 -6.11 23.68
CA LYS A 120 -8.81 -5.50 23.74
C LYS A 120 -7.66 -6.45 23.35
N ASP A 121 -7.90 -7.76 23.22
CA ASP A 121 -6.89 -8.70 22.71
C ASP A 121 -6.66 -8.56 21.20
N VAL A 122 -7.62 -7.99 20.46
CA VAL A 122 -7.47 -7.70 19.03
C VAL A 122 -6.87 -6.31 18.85
N GLU A 123 -5.66 -6.22 18.32
CA GLU A 123 -4.91 -4.97 18.13
C GLU A 123 -5.06 -4.39 16.72
N GLY A 124 -5.59 -5.15 15.76
CA GLY A 124 -5.81 -4.68 14.39
C GLY A 124 -6.60 -5.65 13.51
N LEU A 125 -6.95 -5.19 12.31
CA LEU A 125 -7.63 -5.98 11.29
C LEU A 125 -6.71 -6.27 10.11
N LEU A 126 -6.70 -7.54 9.72
CA LEU A 126 -5.93 -8.08 8.61
C LEU A 126 -6.81 -8.18 7.37
N PHE A 127 -6.40 -7.50 6.31
CA PHE A 127 -7.08 -7.45 5.01
C PHE A 127 -6.42 -8.40 4.02
N ASN A 128 -7.19 -8.83 3.02
CA ASN A 128 -6.66 -9.49 1.82
C ASN A 128 -6.15 -8.44 0.82
N TYR A 129 -5.31 -8.85 -0.13
CA TYR A 129 -4.73 -7.96 -1.15
C TYR A 129 -4.95 -8.43 -2.57
N LYS A 130 -5.27 -7.49 -3.45
CA LYS A 130 -5.21 -7.63 -4.91
C LYS A 130 -4.25 -6.60 -5.48
N HIS A 131 -3.09 -7.06 -5.92
CA HIS A 131 -2.04 -6.20 -6.47
C HIS A 131 -2.16 -6.10 -7.98
N PHE A 132 -2.75 -5.03 -8.49
CA PHE A 132 -2.92 -4.83 -9.93
C PHE A 132 -1.57 -4.58 -10.63
N TRP A 133 -1.44 -5.06 -11.87
CA TRP A 133 -0.18 -5.14 -12.59
C TRP A 133 -0.34 -4.76 -14.07
N GLY A 134 0.30 -3.66 -14.48
CA GLY A 134 0.33 -3.17 -15.85
C GLY A 134 -0.96 -2.45 -16.25
N ASP A 135 -2.10 -3.07 -16.02
CA ASP A 135 -3.44 -2.52 -16.27
C ASP A 135 -4.40 -2.79 -15.09
N TYR A 136 -5.67 -2.48 -15.31
CA TYR A 136 -6.73 -2.63 -14.32
C TYR A 136 -7.36 -4.04 -14.33
N ASP A 137 -7.09 -4.85 -15.35
CA ASP A 137 -7.72 -6.17 -15.54
C ASP A 137 -6.84 -7.34 -15.06
N HIS A 138 -5.59 -7.08 -14.68
CA HIS A 138 -4.64 -8.11 -14.26
C HIS A 138 -4.08 -7.82 -12.88
N TYR A 139 -4.02 -8.84 -12.03
CA TYR A 139 -3.46 -8.72 -10.68
C TYR A 139 -2.61 -9.92 -10.26
N HIS A 140 -1.71 -9.68 -9.32
CA HIS A 140 -0.84 -10.69 -8.76
C HIS A 140 -1.45 -11.37 -7.54
N PHE A 141 -1.43 -12.69 -7.59
CA PHE A 141 -1.65 -13.58 -6.45
C PHE A 141 -0.49 -14.58 -6.29
N SER A 142 0.74 -14.13 -6.62
CA SER A 142 1.94 -14.97 -6.62
C SER A 142 2.69 -14.95 -5.29
N HIS A 143 3.47 -15.99 -5.03
CA HIS A 143 4.26 -16.21 -3.81
C HIS A 143 5.06 -14.98 -3.33
N ARG A 144 5.56 -14.16 -4.27
CA ARG A 144 6.41 -12.99 -3.97
C ARG A 144 5.63 -11.72 -3.59
N TRP A 145 4.30 -11.78 -3.63
CA TRP A 145 3.43 -10.71 -3.22
C TRP A 145 2.73 -11.11 -1.93
N TYR A 146 2.69 -10.18 -0.98
CA TYR A 146 2.00 -10.45 0.27
C TYR A 146 0.50 -10.52 -0.02
N LYS A 147 -0.16 -11.53 0.55
CA LYS A 147 -1.60 -11.74 0.33
C LYS A 147 -2.45 -11.03 1.35
N HIS A 148 -1.84 -10.63 2.47
CA HIS A 148 -2.53 -10.04 3.59
C HIS A 148 -1.68 -8.98 4.25
N GLU A 149 -2.30 -7.91 4.72
CA GLU A 149 -1.62 -6.89 5.51
C GLU A 149 -2.57 -6.17 6.47
N ILE A 150 -2.01 -5.65 7.55
CA ILE A 150 -2.72 -4.87 8.56
C ILE A 150 -2.99 -3.47 7.99
N ARG A 151 -4.27 -3.10 7.91
CA ARG A 151 -4.67 -1.75 7.49
C ARG A 151 -5.56 -1.03 8.50
N ILE A 152 -6.08 -1.73 9.50
CA ILE A 152 -6.67 -1.08 10.67
C ILE A 152 -5.90 -1.50 11.90
N VAL A 153 -5.54 -0.53 12.74
CA VAL A 153 -4.92 -0.76 14.05
C VAL A 153 -5.72 -0.05 15.14
N ARG A 154 -5.63 -0.53 16.38
CA ARG A 154 -6.12 0.24 17.52
C ARG A 154 -5.34 1.55 17.64
N ASN A 155 -6.02 2.58 18.13
CA ASN A 155 -5.35 3.81 18.52
C ASN A 155 -4.63 3.60 19.86
N ASP A 156 -3.41 3.06 19.75
CA ASP A 156 -2.52 2.79 20.86
C ASP A 156 -1.18 3.50 20.58
N PRO A 157 -0.65 4.25 21.56
CA PRO A 157 0.58 5.02 21.37
C PRO A 157 1.81 4.14 21.16
N GLU A 158 1.79 2.86 21.57
CA GLU A 158 2.90 1.93 21.36
C GLU A 158 2.82 1.19 20.03
N ILE A 159 1.74 1.36 19.25
CA ILE A 159 1.65 0.78 17.91
C ILE A 159 2.26 1.76 16.91
N HIS A 160 3.27 1.34 16.18
CA HIS A 160 4.01 2.18 15.24
C HIS A 160 4.03 1.55 13.86
N SER A 161 4.10 2.41 12.85
CA SER A 161 4.44 2.01 11.49
C SER A 161 5.78 1.26 11.49
N TRP A 162 5.94 0.28 10.61
CA TRP A 162 7.08 -0.62 10.63
C TRP A 162 7.74 -0.76 9.26
N GLU A 163 9.07 -0.78 9.28
CA GLU A 163 9.94 -0.74 8.10
C GLU A 163 9.74 0.48 7.20
N SER A 164 9.16 0.28 6.01
CA SER A 164 8.91 1.33 5.01
C SER A 164 7.42 1.65 4.90
N ALA A 165 6.72 1.69 6.05
CA ALA A 165 5.27 1.80 6.16
C ALA A 165 4.46 0.68 5.50
N GLN A 166 5.03 -0.53 5.47
CA GLN A 166 4.31 -1.69 4.94
C GLN A 166 3.24 -2.18 5.92
N SER A 167 3.55 -2.18 7.22
CA SER A 167 2.75 -2.79 8.27
C SER A 167 2.96 -2.04 9.59
N PHE A 168 2.43 -2.59 10.69
CA PHE A 168 2.55 -2.03 12.03
C PHE A 168 3.12 -3.07 13.01
N ARG A 169 3.79 -2.60 14.06
CA ARG A 169 4.21 -3.41 15.22
C ARG A 169 3.95 -2.66 16.50
N ARG A 170 3.85 -3.39 17.61
CA ARG A 170 3.95 -2.81 18.95
C ARG A 170 5.43 -2.62 19.28
N ILE A 171 5.81 -1.41 19.64
CA ILE A 171 7.17 -1.00 19.98
C ILE A 171 7.10 -0.14 21.25
N PRO A 172 7.13 -0.75 22.45
CA PRO A 172 7.14 -0.01 23.70
C PRO A 172 8.37 0.90 23.80
N ASN A 173 8.19 2.10 24.35
CA ASN A 173 9.26 3.11 24.49
C ASN A 173 9.97 3.43 23.17
N PHE A 174 9.22 3.53 22.08
CA PHE A 174 9.79 3.85 20.77
C PHE A 174 10.48 5.22 20.77
N ASP A 175 11.69 5.27 20.23
CA ASP A 175 12.52 6.48 20.17
C ASP A 175 12.19 7.42 19.00
N GLY A 176 11.24 7.02 18.14
CA GLY A 176 10.86 7.82 16.98
C GLY A 176 11.88 7.79 15.84
N ILE A 177 12.84 6.85 15.83
CA ILE A 177 13.94 6.76 14.85
C ILE A 177 14.06 5.35 14.29
N HIS A 178 14.10 4.32 15.13
CA HIS A 178 14.52 2.97 14.72
C HIS A 178 13.37 2.10 14.17
N TYR A 179 12.68 2.58 13.13
CA TYR A 179 11.53 1.93 12.49
C TYR A 179 11.79 0.52 11.92
N ARG A 180 13.06 0.12 11.76
CA ARG A 180 13.47 -1.20 11.23
C ARG A 180 14.04 -2.13 12.29
N GLN A 181 14.13 -1.71 13.55
CA GLN A 181 14.66 -2.58 14.60
C GLN A 181 13.77 -3.81 14.80
N GLN A 182 14.40 -4.94 15.13
CA GLN A 182 13.69 -6.20 15.41
C GLN A 182 13.55 -6.42 16.92
N GLU A 183 14.63 -6.18 17.66
CA GLU A 183 14.66 -6.29 19.11
C GLU A 183 13.66 -5.32 19.75
N GLY A 184 12.98 -5.77 20.80
CA GLY A 184 11.96 -4.97 21.49
C GLY A 184 10.69 -4.68 20.69
N THR A 185 10.50 -5.30 19.51
CA THR A 185 9.29 -5.14 18.70
C THR A 185 8.42 -6.39 18.71
N PHE A 186 7.11 -6.21 18.71
CA PHE A 186 6.13 -7.29 18.82
C PHE A 186 5.12 -7.25 17.68
N LYS A 187 4.82 -8.43 17.12
CA LYS A 187 3.79 -8.59 16.10
C LYS A 187 2.42 -8.34 16.73
N LEU A 188 1.56 -7.60 16.02
CA LEU A 188 0.21 -7.36 16.48
C LEU A 188 -0.64 -8.63 16.42
N LYS A 189 -1.48 -8.82 17.43
CA LYS A 189 -2.59 -9.77 17.43
C LYS A 189 -3.73 -9.20 16.61
N VAL A 190 -4.10 -9.89 15.54
CA VAL A 190 -5.08 -9.37 14.57
C VAL A 190 -6.22 -10.33 14.36
N ALA A 191 -7.38 -9.78 14.04
CA ALA A 191 -8.51 -10.52 13.51
C ALA A 191 -8.60 -10.31 11.98
N LYS A 192 -9.18 -11.26 11.26
CA LYS A 192 -9.49 -11.06 9.84
C LYS A 192 -10.72 -10.17 9.67
N VAL A 193 -10.73 -9.44 8.56
CA VAL A 193 -11.92 -8.82 7.99
C VAL A 193 -12.11 -9.37 6.58
N ASP A 194 -13.35 -9.65 6.19
CA ASP A 194 -13.68 -10.13 4.84
C ASP A 194 -13.73 -8.95 3.85
N ALA A 195 -12.55 -8.36 3.61
CA ALA A 195 -12.36 -7.21 2.75
C ALA A 195 -11.01 -7.27 2.04
N ASP A 196 -11.02 -6.87 0.77
CA ASP A 196 -9.81 -6.76 -0.05
C ASP A 196 -9.37 -5.30 -0.16
N VAL A 197 -8.07 -5.08 -0.05
CA VAL A 197 -7.41 -3.86 -0.51
C VAL A 197 -7.06 -4.02 -1.98
N TYR A 198 -7.55 -3.11 -2.81
CA TYR A 198 -7.18 -3.03 -4.22
C TYR A 198 -5.97 -2.11 -4.35
N HIS A 199 -4.82 -2.71 -4.63
CA HIS A 199 -3.54 -2.02 -4.62
C HIS A 199 -3.06 -1.81 -6.07
N TYR A 200 -3.08 -0.56 -6.53
CA TYR A 200 -2.76 -0.12 -7.90
C TYR A 200 -1.32 0.33 -8.08
N GLY A 201 -0.42 -0.08 -7.18
CA GLY A 201 0.97 0.40 -7.17
C GLY A 201 1.76 0.06 -8.42
N TRP A 202 1.31 -0.91 -9.21
CA TRP A 202 1.92 -1.31 -10.47
C TRP A 202 1.05 -1.05 -11.72
N VAL A 203 0.05 -0.18 -11.61
CA VAL A 203 -0.79 0.24 -12.73
C VAL A 203 -0.46 1.68 -13.11
N ARG A 204 0.35 1.85 -14.16
CA ARG A 204 0.77 3.15 -14.71
C ARG A 204 1.49 2.97 -16.03
N PRO A 205 1.58 4.02 -16.87
CA PRO A 205 2.41 4.00 -18.07
C PRO A 205 3.83 3.51 -17.76
N PRO A 206 4.45 2.67 -18.61
CA PRO A 206 5.81 2.21 -18.41
C PRO A 206 6.80 3.35 -18.14
N SER A 207 6.67 4.49 -18.83
CA SER A 207 7.50 5.69 -18.60
C SER A 207 7.40 6.24 -17.17
N LEU A 208 6.19 6.27 -16.58
CA LEU A 208 5.97 6.71 -15.20
C LEU A 208 6.37 5.66 -14.16
N MET A 209 6.31 4.37 -14.51
CA MET A 209 6.87 3.32 -13.65
C MET A 209 8.37 3.50 -13.43
N LYS A 210 9.11 3.93 -14.47
CA LYS A 210 10.55 4.24 -14.35
C LYS A 210 10.79 5.36 -13.34
N LYS A 211 10.00 6.44 -13.42
CA LYS A 211 10.07 7.57 -12.47
C LYS A 211 9.80 7.09 -11.04
N LYS A 212 8.77 6.26 -10.83
CA LYS A 212 8.45 5.65 -9.54
C LYS A 212 9.60 4.81 -8.99
N MET A 213 10.15 3.91 -9.80
CA MET A 213 11.24 3.03 -9.38
C MET A 213 12.46 3.84 -8.93
N LYS A 214 12.81 4.89 -9.68
CA LYS A 214 13.89 5.82 -9.32
C LYS A 214 13.59 6.52 -8.00
N ALA A 215 12.40 7.11 -7.83
CA ALA A 215 12.00 7.80 -6.61
C ALA A 215 12.04 6.87 -5.37
N LEU A 216 11.53 5.64 -5.50
CA LEU A 216 11.58 4.64 -4.43
C LEU A 216 13.02 4.23 -4.08
N ASP A 217 13.87 3.98 -5.07
CA ASP A 217 15.27 3.65 -4.81
C ASP A 217 16.02 4.85 -4.21
N THR A 218 15.67 6.10 -4.53
CA THR A 218 16.23 7.28 -3.85
C THR A 218 15.86 7.31 -2.37
N ILE A 219 14.59 7.06 -2.04
CA ILE A 219 14.13 6.99 -0.64
C ILE A 219 14.81 5.85 0.13
N HIS A 220 15.06 4.71 -0.53
CA HIS A 220 15.60 3.52 0.13
C HIS A 220 17.14 3.43 0.13
N LYS A 221 17.82 4.09 -0.83
CA LYS A 221 19.26 3.89 -1.07
C LYS A 221 20.02 5.20 -1.32
N GLY A 222 19.35 6.33 -1.16
CA GLY A 222 19.91 7.64 -1.51
C GLY A 222 20.04 7.85 -3.02
N VAL A 223 20.49 9.06 -3.40
CA VAL A 223 20.61 9.49 -4.80
C VAL A 223 21.61 8.62 -5.56
N GLU A 224 22.78 8.34 -4.99
CA GLU A 224 23.82 7.51 -5.62
C GLU A 224 23.35 6.06 -5.86
N GLY A 225 22.59 5.50 -4.92
CA GLY A 225 22.04 4.15 -5.04
C GLY A 225 21.03 4.02 -6.18
N ALA A 226 20.24 5.07 -6.42
CA ALA A 226 19.30 5.13 -7.54
C ALA A 226 20.01 5.28 -8.90
N GLN A 227 21.07 6.08 -8.97
CA GLN A 227 21.86 6.27 -10.21
C GLN A 227 22.47 4.95 -10.71
N LYS A 228 22.97 4.10 -9.80
CA LYS A 228 23.56 2.79 -10.15
C LYS A 228 22.59 1.81 -10.84
N LYS A 229 21.28 2.09 -10.80
CA LYS A 229 20.23 1.24 -11.38
C LYS A 229 19.52 1.90 -12.57
N GLU A 230 20.03 3.02 -13.07
CA GLU A 230 19.34 3.81 -14.09
C GLU A 230 19.02 3.00 -15.36
N GLU A 231 19.95 2.13 -15.79
CA GLU A 231 19.76 1.24 -16.94
C GLU A 231 18.59 0.25 -16.74
N ILE A 232 18.40 -0.25 -15.52
CA ILE A 232 17.28 -1.16 -15.17
C ILE A 232 15.95 -0.44 -15.35
N TYR A 233 15.87 0.85 -14.99
CA TYR A 233 14.66 1.64 -15.19
C TYR A 233 14.44 1.91 -16.67
N ARG A 234 15.47 2.33 -17.42
CA ARG A 234 15.34 2.72 -18.84
C ARG A 234 14.65 1.66 -19.69
N ASN A 235 14.86 0.38 -19.40
CA ASN A 235 14.29 -0.75 -20.15
C ASN A 235 13.12 -1.44 -19.43
N PHE A 236 12.44 -0.78 -18.48
CA PHE A 236 11.32 -1.39 -17.77
C PHE A 236 10.14 -1.71 -18.72
N GLU A 237 9.64 -2.93 -18.58
CA GLU A 237 8.41 -3.44 -19.21
C GLU A 237 7.73 -4.44 -18.26
N TYR A 238 6.39 -4.48 -18.30
CA TYR A 238 5.60 -5.35 -17.41
C TYR A 238 5.71 -6.84 -17.75
N GLY A 239 6.11 -7.17 -18.99
CA GLY A 239 6.12 -8.53 -19.50
C GLY A 239 4.73 -9.07 -19.87
N PRO A 240 4.62 -10.37 -20.21
CA PRO A 240 3.42 -10.96 -20.80
C PRO A 240 2.26 -11.11 -19.77
N LEU A 241 1.21 -10.31 -19.94
CA LEU A 241 0.02 -10.24 -19.07
C LEU A 241 -0.87 -11.49 -19.14
N ASN A 242 -0.83 -12.26 -20.22
CA ASN A 242 -1.55 -13.55 -20.31
C ASN A 242 -1.09 -14.60 -19.27
N LYS A 243 -0.01 -14.33 -18.54
CA LYS A 243 0.45 -15.18 -17.43
C LYS A 243 0.04 -14.65 -16.05
N ILE A 244 -0.61 -13.49 -16.01
CA ILE A 244 -1.10 -12.84 -14.82
C ILE A 244 -2.59 -13.17 -14.66
N GLN A 245 -3.06 -13.24 -13.42
CA GLN A 245 -4.44 -13.58 -13.13
C GLN A 245 -5.36 -12.43 -13.57
N LYS A 246 -6.44 -12.78 -14.28
CA LYS A 246 -7.47 -11.83 -14.67
C LYS A 246 -8.36 -11.46 -13.48
N PHE A 247 -8.65 -10.18 -13.38
CA PHE A 247 -9.63 -9.61 -12.48
C PHE A 247 -11.00 -9.66 -13.16
N ASN A 248 -11.95 -10.35 -12.54
CA ASN A 248 -13.31 -10.53 -13.07
C ASN A 248 -14.38 -9.88 -12.17
N GLU A 249 -13.96 -8.99 -11.28
CA GLU A 249 -14.84 -8.20 -10.42
C GLU A 249 -14.90 -6.75 -10.92
N THR A 250 -15.58 -5.88 -10.18
CA THR A 250 -15.67 -4.44 -10.44
C THR A 250 -14.61 -3.66 -9.68
N HIS A 251 -14.19 -2.52 -10.24
CA HIS A 251 -13.40 -1.54 -9.50
C HIS A 251 -14.31 -0.59 -8.72
N PRO A 252 -13.77 0.07 -7.66
CA PRO A 252 -14.52 1.04 -6.89
C PRO A 252 -14.96 2.22 -7.76
N GLU A 253 -16.15 2.78 -7.54
CA GLU A 253 -16.65 3.92 -8.35
C GLU A 253 -15.68 5.11 -8.32
N VAL A 254 -15.01 5.35 -7.18
CA VAL A 254 -14.01 6.41 -7.02
C VAL A 254 -12.80 6.27 -7.95
N MET A 255 -12.57 5.08 -8.54
CA MET A 255 -11.50 4.82 -9.50
C MET A 255 -11.91 5.02 -10.96
N LYS A 256 -13.19 5.27 -11.27
CA LYS A 256 -13.70 5.35 -12.64
C LYS A 256 -12.97 6.37 -13.50
N GLU A 257 -12.75 7.58 -13.00
CA GLU A 257 -12.01 8.63 -13.71
C GLU A 257 -10.54 8.24 -13.92
N TRP A 258 -9.93 7.55 -12.97
CA TRP A 258 -8.55 7.07 -13.09
C TRP A 258 -8.40 5.98 -14.12
N ILE A 259 -9.33 5.02 -14.16
CA ILE A 259 -9.37 3.96 -15.17
C ILE A 259 -9.58 4.56 -16.56
N ALA A 260 -10.37 5.62 -16.69
CA ALA A 260 -10.56 6.31 -17.96
C ALA A 260 -9.28 6.98 -18.51
N LYS A 261 -8.27 7.24 -17.67
CA LYS A 261 -6.94 7.74 -18.11
C LYS A 261 -6.08 6.64 -18.75
N PHE A 262 -6.53 5.39 -18.76
CA PHE A 262 -5.77 4.27 -19.32
C PHE A 262 -5.54 4.44 -20.82
N ASN A 263 -4.33 4.86 -21.20
CA ASN A 263 -3.94 5.14 -22.58
C ASN A 263 -2.65 4.45 -23.03
N TRP A 264 -2.08 3.57 -22.20
CA TRP A 264 -0.83 2.85 -22.49
C TRP A 264 -1.06 1.38 -22.84
N LYS A 265 -2.27 1.02 -23.25
CA LYS A 265 -2.64 -0.36 -23.62
C LYS A 265 -1.70 -0.94 -24.69
N ASP A 266 -1.33 -0.12 -25.68
CA ASP A 266 -0.45 -0.54 -26.77
C ASP A 266 1.02 -0.70 -26.35
N GLU A 267 1.40 -0.23 -25.15
CA GLU A 267 2.71 -0.46 -24.54
C GLU A 267 2.75 -1.76 -23.70
N LEU A 268 1.63 -2.47 -23.56
CA LEU A 268 1.53 -3.68 -22.76
C LEU A 268 1.54 -4.95 -23.63
N GLN A 269 2.21 -5.99 -23.12
CA GLN A 269 2.27 -7.27 -23.79
C GLN A 269 1.13 -8.19 -23.34
N TYR A 270 0.05 -8.28 -24.12
CA TYR A 270 -1.10 -9.12 -23.78
C TYR A 270 -0.93 -10.60 -24.13
N SER A 271 0.06 -10.98 -24.94
CA SER A 271 0.24 -12.38 -25.38
C SER A 271 1.70 -12.72 -25.69
N GLY A 272 1.95 -14.01 -25.90
CA GLY A 272 3.26 -14.51 -26.32
C GLY A 272 4.23 -14.79 -25.18
N LYS A 273 5.50 -14.94 -25.55
CA LYS A 273 6.61 -15.14 -24.61
C LYS A 273 7.27 -13.79 -24.34
N PHE A 274 7.84 -13.65 -23.16
CA PHE A 274 8.67 -12.49 -22.85
C PHE A 274 9.85 -12.43 -23.85
N THR A 275 9.92 -11.35 -24.64
CA THR A 275 10.94 -11.13 -25.69
C THR A 275 11.95 -10.06 -25.31
N GLY A 276 11.81 -9.49 -24.11
CA GLY A 276 12.67 -8.41 -23.65
C GLY A 276 14.05 -8.83 -23.22
N THR A 277 14.93 -7.84 -23.08
CA THR A 277 16.31 -8.00 -22.63
C THR A 277 16.45 -7.83 -21.12
N ARG A 278 15.39 -7.37 -20.42
CA ARG A 278 15.44 -7.22 -18.95
C ARG A 278 15.55 -8.58 -18.26
N LYS A 279 16.16 -8.56 -17.07
CA LYS A 279 16.14 -9.71 -16.16
C LYS A 279 14.70 -10.13 -15.88
N LYS A 280 14.48 -11.45 -15.75
CA LYS A 280 13.18 -12.00 -15.35
C LYS A 280 12.75 -11.43 -14.00
N LEU A 281 11.51 -10.95 -13.94
CA LEU A 281 10.86 -10.56 -12.70
C LEU A 281 10.58 -11.80 -11.86
N ALA A 282 10.45 -11.61 -10.54
CA ALA A 282 10.34 -12.73 -9.63
C ALA A 282 9.16 -13.67 -9.96
N HIS A 283 7.99 -13.11 -10.33
CA HIS A 283 6.82 -13.92 -10.71
C HIS A 283 7.00 -14.70 -12.03
N GLU A 284 8.02 -14.40 -12.83
CA GLU A 284 8.33 -15.10 -14.09
C GLU A 284 9.28 -16.30 -13.89
N ILE A 285 9.97 -16.36 -12.76
CA ILE A 285 10.95 -17.41 -12.43
C ILE A 285 10.20 -18.69 -12.05
N PHE A 286 10.63 -19.83 -12.61
CA PHE A 286 9.99 -21.14 -12.41
C PHE A 286 9.79 -21.50 -10.93
N LYS A 287 10.83 -21.32 -10.10
CA LYS A 287 10.76 -21.55 -8.64
C LYS A 287 9.52 -20.87 -8.01
N TYR A 288 9.31 -19.59 -8.31
CA TYR A 288 8.22 -18.82 -7.72
C TYR A 288 6.86 -19.14 -8.36
N ARG A 289 6.82 -19.49 -9.65
CA ARG A 289 5.61 -19.99 -10.31
C ARG A 289 5.16 -21.32 -9.72
N PHE A 290 6.10 -22.22 -9.47
CA PHE A 290 5.83 -23.52 -8.85
C PHE A 290 5.32 -23.35 -7.42
N LEU A 291 5.97 -22.52 -6.61
CA LEU A 291 5.48 -22.19 -5.26
C LEU A 291 4.10 -21.56 -5.29
N THR A 292 3.87 -20.59 -6.17
CA THR A 292 2.55 -19.96 -6.35
C THR A 292 1.47 -21.00 -6.67
N TRP A 293 1.77 -21.95 -7.55
CA TRP A 293 0.83 -23.00 -7.90
C TRP A 293 0.50 -23.90 -6.70
N ILE A 294 1.51 -24.34 -5.93
CA ILE A 294 1.30 -25.13 -4.71
C ILE A 294 0.44 -24.36 -3.71
N GLU A 295 0.78 -23.10 -3.42
CA GLU A 295 0.09 -22.29 -2.42
C GLU A 295 -1.38 -22.09 -2.78
N ASN A 296 -1.67 -21.80 -4.05
CA ASN A 296 -3.02 -21.44 -4.49
C ASN A 296 -3.90 -22.67 -4.74
N ASN A 297 -3.33 -23.80 -5.18
CA ASN A 297 -4.12 -24.99 -5.53
C ASN A 297 -4.15 -26.05 -4.44
N LEU A 298 -3.11 -26.13 -3.58
CA LEU A 298 -3.00 -27.19 -2.57
C LEU A 298 -3.13 -26.68 -1.13
N LEU A 299 -2.80 -25.40 -0.87
CA LEU A 299 -2.73 -24.85 0.49
C LEU A 299 -3.78 -23.76 0.78
N GLY A 300 -4.83 -23.68 -0.05
CA GLY A 300 -5.91 -22.70 0.14
C GLY A 300 -5.40 -21.24 0.14
N GLY A 301 -4.38 -20.94 -0.66
CA GLY A 301 -3.80 -19.61 -0.76
C GLY A 301 -2.76 -19.27 0.32
N ARG A 302 -2.43 -20.17 1.25
CA ARG A 302 -1.44 -19.91 2.30
C ARG A 302 -0.02 -19.84 1.73
N ASN A 303 0.70 -18.73 1.97
CA ASN A 303 2.10 -18.59 1.55
C ASN A 303 3.05 -19.45 2.41
N LEU A 304 3.95 -20.17 1.76
CA LEU A 304 4.99 -21.01 2.34
C LEU A 304 6.26 -20.18 2.61
N GLY A 305 6.62 -19.96 3.87
CA GLY A 305 7.82 -19.18 4.20
C GLY A 305 7.77 -17.70 3.76
N GLY A 306 6.57 -17.21 3.45
CA GLY A 306 6.34 -15.80 3.14
C GLY A 306 6.49 -14.92 4.38
N PHE A 307 6.66 -13.63 4.14
CA PHE A 307 6.65 -12.61 5.19
C PHE A 307 5.37 -12.69 6.01
N LYS A 308 5.50 -12.74 7.34
CA LYS A 308 4.38 -12.77 8.29
C LYS A 308 4.66 -11.85 9.46
N ASN A 309 3.98 -10.70 9.48
CA ASN A 309 4.15 -9.65 10.49
C ASN A 309 3.03 -9.57 11.55
N HIS A 310 2.26 -10.64 11.74
CA HIS A 310 1.11 -10.63 12.66
C HIS A 310 0.92 -11.98 13.36
N ILE A 311 0.16 -11.96 14.45
CA ILE A 311 -0.39 -13.14 15.14
C ILE A 311 -1.90 -13.16 14.83
N LEU A 312 -2.36 -14.16 14.08
CA LEU A 312 -3.78 -14.26 13.73
C LEU A 312 -4.56 -14.94 14.86
N LEU A 313 -5.58 -14.26 15.39
CA LEU A 313 -6.49 -14.79 16.39
C LEU A 313 -7.66 -15.55 15.74
N LYS A 314 -8.24 -16.51 16.47
CA LYS A 314 -9.48 -17.22 16.08
C LYS A 314 -10.69 -16.42 16.56
N LYS A 315 -11.02 -15.34 15.86
CA LYS A 315 -12.07 -14.37 16.21
C LYS A 315 -12.89 -14.01 14.98
#